data_AF-A0A0S9R5L0-F1
#
_entry.id   AF-A0A0S9R5L0-F1
#
_cell.length_a   1.000
_cell.length_b   1.000
_cell.length_c   1.000
_cell.angle_alpha   90.00
_cell.angle_beta   90.00
_cell.angle_gamma   90.00
#
_symmetry.space_group_name_H-M   'P 1'
#
loop_
_entity.id
_entity.type
_entity.pdbx_description
1 polymer ?
#
loop_
_entity_poly.entity_id
_entity_poly.type
_entity_poly.pdbx_seq_one_letter_code
_entity_poly.pdbx_strand_id
1 'polypeptide(L)'
;MVLRVPRQPGLTRSAAGITNRFPAEALAPGQPWPETLEEILACNGWTEADVATWAERWITALRAEFLDASPGNLVPEVDTRLPGHAFDAIPRNLLVDGDRATFIDLEWNLDTPLDFGHLLVRGLVDTFLTTPITGWPAPEIDPTYLTLLHAATAPLGVHLSDAAIAERLDREARFQQVVSGRETNRDFAWLASTHPASRAQLLMHARGLTDEVTALQTERSELINAFEDARARTDRVIAYAAERDREVERLEAALVRAEASLVMPPPEPLGPAIRLGRAFRGLFPSKRT
;
A
#
# COMPACT_ATOMS: atom_id res chain seq x y z
N MET A 1 -4.91 -25.12 -42.55
CA MET A 1 -5.06 -23.68 -42.84
C MET A 1 -6.33 -23.20 -42.17
N VAL A 2 -6.24 -22.19 -41.31
CA VAL A 2 -7.38 -21.55 -40.65
C VAL A 2 -7.83 -20.40 -41.54
N LEU A 3 -9.12 -20.38 -41.90
CA LEU A 3 -9.73 -19.31 -42.66
C LEU A 3 -10.50 -18.40 -41.70
N ARG A 4 -10.05 -17.15 -41.57
CA ARG A 4 -10.74 -16.15 -40.77
C ARG A 4 -11.79 -15.45 -41.64
N VAL A 5 -13.05 -15.52 -41.22
CA VAL A 5 -14.15 -14.85 -41.91
C VAL A 5 -14.67 -13.73 -41.00
N PRO A 6 -14.73 -12.47 -41.49
CA PRO A 6 -15.27 -11.39 -40.69
C PRO A 6 -16.72 -11.68 -40.30
N ARG A 7 -17.04 -11.50 -39.02
CA ARG A 7 -18.41 -11.66 -38.52
C ARG A 7 -19.40 -10.71 -39.20
N GLN A 8 -18.92 -9.56 -39.65
CA GLN A 8 -19.70 -8.55 -40.39
C GLN A 8 -18.98 -8.19 -41.70
N PRO A 9 -19.22 -8.94 -42.80
CA PRO A 9 -18.50 -8.76 -44.06
C PRO A 9 -18.67 -7.38 -44.72
N GLY A 10 -19.75 -6.67 -44.39
CA GLY A 10 -20.08 -5.36 -44.95
C GLY A 10 -19.44 -4.16 -44.24
N LEU A 11 -18.68 -4.37 -43.15
CA LEU A 11 -17.94 -3.29 -42.51
C LEU A 11 -16.65 -2.99 -43.28
N THR A 12 -16.34 -1.70 -43.41
CA THR A 12 -15.07 -1.23 -43.95
C THR A 12 -13.93 -1.75 -43.07
N ARG A 13 -12.95 -2.41 -43.68
CA ARG A 13 -11.79 -2.98 -42.99
C ARG A 13 -10.65 -1.98 -42.81
N SER A 14 -10.79 -0.79 -43.37
CA SER A 14 -9.80 0.27 -43.36
C SER A 14 -10.39 1.55 -42.78
N ALA A 15 -9.68 2.15 -41.84
CA ALA A 15 -10.03 3.45 -41.26
C ALA A 15 -8.75 4.19 -40.91
N ALA A 16 -8.67 5.48 -41.28
CA ALA A 16 -7.53 6.35 -40.96
C ALA A 16 -6.14 5.76 -41.29
N GLY A 17 -6.01 5.05 -42.42
CA GLY A 17 -4.75 4.42 -42.85
C GLY A 17 -4.38 3.15 -42.07
N ILE A 18 -5.32 2.58 -41.30
CA ILE A 18 -5.19 1.30 -40.60
C ILE A 18 -6.10 0.30 -41.31
N THR A 19 -5.58 -0.87 -41.69
CA THR A 19 -6.34 -1.92 -42.38
C THR A 19 -6.25 -3.25 -41.66
N ASN A 20 -7.39 -3.90 -41.40
CA ASN A 20 -7.43 -5.30 -40.96
C ASN A 20 -7.51 -6.24 -42.17
N ARG A 21 -6.51 -7.13 -42.30
CA ARG A 21 -6.28 -7.98 -43.47
C ARG A 21 -6.88 -9.39 -43.37
N PHE A 22 -7.19 -9.90 -42.16
CA PHE A 22 -7.65 -11.29 -41.94
C PHE A 22 -6.90 -12.33 -42.79
N PRO A 23 -5.56 -12.44 -42.68
CA PRO A 23 -4.79 -13.39 -43.47
C PRO A 23 -5.26 -14.84 -43.21
N ALA A 24 -5.22 -15.66 -44.27
CA ALA A 24 -5.33 -17.10 -44.10
C ALA A 24 -3.99 -17.63 -43.59
N GLU A 25 -4.00 -18.32 -42.46
CA GLU A 25 -2.77 -18.72 -41.78
C GLU A 25 -2.74 -20.25 -41.58
N ALA A 26 -1.57 -20.85 -41.67
CA ALA A 26 -1.38 -22.24 -41.25
C ALA A 26 -1.37 -22.31 -39.71
N LEU A 27 -1.79 -23.44 -39.14
CA LEU A 27 -1.54 -23.68 -37.71
C LEU A 27 -0.02 -23.83 -37.54
N ALA A 28 0.58 -22.93 -36.79
CA ALA A 28 1.98 -23.00 -36.42
C ALA A 28 2.11 -23.72 -35.06
N PRO A 29 3.06 -24.65 -34.91
CA PRO A 29 3.36 -25.26 -33.63
C PRO A 29 4.24 -24.33 -32.78
N GLY A 30 4.23 -24.55 -31.47
CA GLY A 30 5.07 -23.82 -30.52
C GLY A 30 4.28 -23.38 -29.28
N GLN A 31 5.02 -22.97 -28.26
CA GLN A 31 4.47 -22.36 -27.06
C GLN A 31 4.25 -20.86 -27.30
N PRO A 32 3.10 -20.28 -26.88
CA PRO A 32 2.93 -18.84 -26.84
C PRO A 32 4.02 -18.18 -25.99
N TRP A 33 4.76 -17.24 -26.57
CA TRP A 33 5.89 -16.61 -25.90
C TRP A 33 5.57 -15.89 -24.58
N PRO A 34 4.35 -15.35 -24.35
CA PRO A 34 3.99 -14.81 -23.03
C PRO A 34 4.02 -15.86 -21.92
N GLU A 35 3.81 -17.14 -22.20
CA GLU A 35 3.83 -18.18 -21.16
C GLU A 35 5.22 -18.30 -20.52
N THR A 36 6.30 -18.11 -21.29
CA THR A 36 7.66 -18.06 -20.73
C THR A 36 7.85 -16.86 -19.80
N LEU A 37 7.21 -15.72 -20.10
CA LEU A 37 7.23 -14.58 -19.18
C LEU A 37 6.44 -14.90 -17.90
N GLU A 38 5.29 -15.57 -18.01
CA GLU A 38 4.51 -16.01 -16.84
C GLU A 38 5.34 -16.92 -15.93
N GLU A 39 6.09 -17.86 -16.51
CA GLU A 39 7.01 -18.74 -15.78
C GLU A 39 8.11 -17.95 -15.05
N ILE A 40 8.73 -16.97 -15.72
CA ILE A 40 9.74 -16.08 -15.13
C ILE A 40 9.13 -15.29 -13.97
N LEU A 41 7.99 -14.63 -14.19
CA LEU A 41 7.32 -13.78 -13.20
C LEU A 41 6.60 -14.57 -12.10
N ALA A 42 6.57 -15.91 -12.19
CA ALA A 42 6.16 -16.81 -11.13
C ALA A 42 7.31 -17.22 -10.20
N CYS A 43 8.56 -17.06 -10.64
CA CYS A 43 9.74 -17.38 -9.84
C CYS A 43 10.01 -16.31 -8.78
N ASN A 44 10.47 -16.71 -7.60
CA ASN A 44 10.88 -15.74 -6.58
C ASN A 44 12.30 -15.26 -6.84
N GLY A 45 12.52 -13.96 -6.69
CA GLY A 45 13.79 -13.30 -6.98
C GLY A 45 14.06 -13.08 -8.45
N TRP A 46 13.02 -13.06 -9.31
CA TRP A 46 13.21 -12.71 -10.72
C TRP A 46 13.82 -11.30 -10.85
N THR A 47 14.67 -11.13 -11.87
CA THR A 47 15.51 -9.95 -12.06
C THR A 47 15.18 -9.23 -13.37
N GLU A 48 15.71 -8.02 -13.54
CA GLU A 48 15.63 -7.31 -14.83
C GLU A 48 16.28 -8.11 -15.96
N ALA A 49 17.37 -8.84 -15.67
CA ALA A 49 18.06 -9.65 -16.67
C ALA A 49 17.16 -10.77 -17.21
N ASP A 50 16.34 -11.40 -16.36
CA ASP A 50 15.41 -12.45 -16.79
C ASP A 50 14.37 -11.90 -17.78
N VAL A 51 13.80 -10.73 -17.47
CA VAL A 51 12.83 -10.04 -18.34
C VAL A 51 13.49 -9.57 -19.64
N ALA A 52 14.73 -9.07 -19.58
CA ALA A 52 15.49 -8.65 -20.75
C ALA A 52 15.81 -9.83 -21.68
N THR A 53 16.26 -10.98 -21.15
CA THR A 53 16.50 -12.18 -21.94
C THR A 53 15.21 -12.67 -22.61
N TRP A 54 14.08 -12.59 -21.91
CA TRP A 54 12.78 -12.88 -22.52
C TRP A 54 12.44 -11.93 -23.69
N ALA A 55 12.66 -10.62 -23.51
CA ALA A 55 12.40 -9.63 -24.55
C ALA A 55 13.35 -9.77 -25.74
N GLU A 56 14.62 -10.09 -25.50
CA GLU A 56 15.67 -10.26 -26.53
C GLU A 56 15.29 -11.32 -27.56
N ARG A 57 14.70 -12.44 -27.11
CA ARG A 57 14.26 -13.51 -27.99
C ARG A 57 13.20 -13.04 -28.98
N TRP A 58 12.22 -12.27 -28.50
CA TRP A 58 11.19 -11.67 -29.35
C TRP A 58 11.79 -10.65 -30.33
N ILE A 59 12.68 -9.78 -29.85
CA ILE A 59 13.36 -8.80 -30.70
C ILE A 59 14.17 -9.51 -31.79
N THR A 60 14.87 -10.59 -31.48
CA THR A 60 15.62 -11.37 -32.46
C THR A 60 14.71 -11.98 -33.52
N ALA A 61 13.57 -12.53 -33.13
CA ALA A 61 12.56 -13.04 -34.07
C ALA A 61 12.02 -11.91 -34.97
N LEU A 62 11.72 -10.75 -34.39
CA LEU A 62 11.25 -9.58 -35.13
C LEU A 62 12.26 -9.13 -36.18
N ARG A 63 13.54 -9.06 -35.81
CA ARG A 63 14.61 -8.69 -36.72
C ARG A 63 14.72 -9.69 -37.87
N ALA A 64 14.73 -10.98 -37.57
CA ALA A 64 14.86 -12.03 -38.58
C ALA A 64 13.73 -12.01 -39.61
N GLU A 65 12.52 -11.65 -39.20
CA GLU A 65 11.34 -11.62 -40.06
C GLU A 65 11.20 -10.30 -40.86
N PHE A 66 11.42 -9.16 -40.22
CA PHE A 66 11.02 -7.85 -40.77
C PHE A 66 12.18 -6.90 -41.10
N LEU A 67 13.41 -7.24 -40.73
CA LEU A 67 14.59 -6.45 -41.06
C LEU A 67 15.54 -7.28 -41.91
N ASP A 68 16.04 -6.68 -42.99
CA ASP A 68 17.06 -7.33 -43.82
C ASP A 68 18.27 -7.71 -42.96
N ALA A 69 18.81 -8.91 -43.20
CA ALA A 69 19.91 -9.52 -42.47
C ALA A 69 21.22 -8.72 -42.58
N SER A 70 21.28 -7.55 -41.96
CA SER A 70 22.55 -6.89 -41.68
C SER A 70 23.26 -7.69 -40.58
N PRO A 71 24.46 -8.21 -40.87
CA PRO A 71 25.19 -9.04 -39.91
C PRO A 71 25.48 -8.25 -38.64
N GLY A 72 24.87 -8.67 -37.55
CA GLY A 72 25.07 -8.12 -36.21
C GLY A 72 23.95 -8.55 -35.27
N ASN A 73 24.30 -9.02 -34.07
CA ASN A 73 23.37 -9.32 -32.98
C ASN A 73 22.86 -8.05 -32.27
N LEU A 74 22.79 -6.92 -32.98
CA LEU A 74 22.44 -5.65 -32.37
C LEU A 74 20.93 -5.46 -32.37
N VAL A 75 20.40 -5.02 -31.24
CA VAL A 75 19.01 -4.57 -31.10
C VAL A 75 18.81 -3.35 -32.00
N PRO A 76 17.67 -3.23 -32.73
CA PRO A 76 17.46 -2.11 -33.63
C PRO A 76 17.38 -0.79 -32.87
N GLU A 77 17.84 0.29 -33.48
CA GLU A 77 17.62 1.63 -32.94
C GLU A 77 16.12 1.93 -32.88
N VAL A 78 15.69 2.74 -31.91
CA VAL A 78 14.28 3.05 -31.65
C VAL A 78 13.56 3.66 -32.85
N ASP A 79 14.28 4.37 -33.72
CA ASP A 79 13.73 5.01 -34.91
C ASP A 79 13.84 4.15 -36.18
N THR A 80 14.34 2.91 -36.06
CA THR A 80 14.40 1.93 -37.15
C THR A 80 13.00 1.72 -37.72
N ARG A 81 12.86 1.90 -39.03
CA ARG A 81 11.59 1.74 -39.72
C ARG A 81 11.27 0.27 -39.95
N LEU A 82 10.05 -0.11 -39.59
CA LEU A 82 9.46 -1.41 -39.84
C LEU A 82 8.34 -1.26 -40.88
N PRO A 83 8.07 -2.31 -41.67
CA PRO A 83 6.92 -2.31 -42.54
C PRO A 83 5.63 -2.24 -41.70
N GLY A 84 4.61 -1.55 -42.21
CA GLY A 84 3.35 -1.36 -41.47
C GLY A 84 2.61 -2.66 -41.13
N HIS A 85 2.93 -3.76 -41.81
CA HIS A 85 2.39 -5.09 -41.53
C HIS A 85 3.09 -5.84 -40.39
N ALA A 86 4.21 -5.31 -39.88
CA ALA A 86 4.86 -5.79 -38.66
C ALA A 86 4.15 -5.28 -37.39
N PHE A 87 3.05 -4.52 -37.53
CA PHE A 87 2.33 -3.97 -36.40
C PHE A 87 2.03 -5.07 -35.39
N ASP A 88 1.35 -6.14 -35.76
CA ASP A 88 1.00 -7.21 -34.81
C ASP A 88 2.14 -8.16 -34.45
N ALA A 89 3.38 -7.87 -34.83
CA ALA A 89 4.55 -8.65 -34.42
C ALA A 89 4.96 -8.37 -32.96
N ILE A 90 3.98 -8.43 -32.05
CA ILE A 90 4.13 -8.26 -30.60
C ILE A 90 4.42 -9.61 -29.92
N PRO A 91 4.95 -9.63 -28.68
CA PRO A 91 5.27 -10.89 -28.00
C PRO A 91 4.08 -11.85 -27.88
N ARG A 92 2.86 -11.35 -27.67
CA ARG A 92 1.64 -12.19 -27.61
C ARG A 92 1.35 -12.99 -28.86
N ASN A 93 1.84 -12.50 -29.99
CA ASN A 93 1.62 -13.09 -31.30
C ASN A 93 2.82 -13.90 -31.77
N LEU A 94 3.75 -14.22 -30.86
CA LEU A 94 4.92 -15.05 -31.11
C LEU A 94 4.71 -16.46 -30.56
N LEU A 95 4.92 -17.47 -31.40
CA LEU A 95 5.09 -18.86 -31.01
C LEU A 95 6.56 -19.26 -31.08
N VAL A 96 7.03 -20.02 -30.08
CA VAL A 96 8.41 -20.54 -30.02
C VAL A 96 8.39 -22.06 -29.94
N ASP A 97 9.15 -22.71 -30.82
CA ASP A 97 9.35 -24.16 -30.89
C ASP A 97 10.86 -24.44 -31.04
N GLY A 98 11.54 -24.61 -29.90
CA GLY A 98 12.99 -24.66 -29.82
C GLY A 98 13.63 -23.37 -30.39
N ASP A 99 14.50 -23.54 -31.38
CA ASP A 99 15.17 -22.41 -32.02
C ASP A 99 14.27 -21.64 -33.02
N ARG A 100 13.12 -22.19 -33.41
CA ARG A 100 12.21 -21.55 -34.35
C ARG A 100 11.25 -20.61 -33.62
N ALA A 101 11.12 -19.40 -34.15
CA ALA A 101 10.14 -18.42 -33.71
C ALA A 101 9.22 -18.09 -34.89
N THR A 102 7.91 -17.95 -34.65
CA THR A 102 6.92 -17.73 -35.72
C THR A 102 5.86 -16.76 -35.26
N PHE A 103 5.70 -15.66 -35.98
CA PHE A 103 4.60 -14.72 -35.74
C PHE A 103 3.30 -15.25 -36.34
N ILE A 104 2.22 -15.10 -35.58
CA ILE A 104 0.85 -15.42 -35.98
C ILE A 104 -0.02 -14.17 -35.82
N ASP A 105 -1.26 -14.21 -36.29
CA ASP A 105 -2.23 -13.15 -35.99
C ASP A 105 -1.78 -11.76 -36.48
N LEU A 106 -1.16 -11.72 -37.67
CA LEU A 106 -0.64 -10.48 -38.28
C LEU A 106 -1.71 -9.71 -39.06
N GLU A 107 -2.80 -9.38 -38.37
CA GLU A 107 -4.03 -8.88 -39.00
C GLU A 107 -3.96 -7.41 -39.40
N TRP A 108 -3.31 -6.57 -38.60
CA TRP A 108 -3.28 -5.13 -38.80
C TRP A 108 -2.12 -4.69 -39.69
N ASN A 109 -2.43 -3.77 -40.61
CA ASN A 109 -1.45 -3.08 -41.45
C ASN A 109 -1.64 -1.57 -41.35
N LEU A 110 -0.54 -0.87 -41.12
CA LEU A 110 -0.49 0.59 -41.18
C LEU A 110 -0.03 1.07 -42.57
N ASP A 111 -0.68 2.10 -43.10
CA ASP A 111 -0.25 2.77 -44.35
C ASP A 111 0.96 3.69 -44.09
N THR A 112 1.16 4.10 -42.84
CA THR A 112 2.32 4.90 -42.42
C THR A 112 3.43 4.00 -41.83
N PRO A 113 4.72 4.36 -42.00
CA PRO A 113 5.81 3.61 -41.41
C PRO A 113 5.72 3.50 -39.88
N LEU A 114 5.86 2.27 -39.38
CA LEU A 114 6.02 1.94 -37.97
C LEU A 114 7.49 2.15 -37.58
N ASP A 115 7.78 2.70 -36.41
CA ASP A 115 9.13 2.62 -35.82
C ASP A 115 9.22 1.51 -34.78
N PHE A 116 10.42 0.93 -34.65
CA PHE A 116 10.71 -0.15 -33.72
C PHE A 116 10.37 0.24 -32.28
N GLY A 117 10.66 1.47 -31.87
CA GLY A 117 10.33 1.97 -30.53
C GLY A 117 8.82 1.93 -30.25
N HIS A 118 7.98 2.30 -31.23
CA HIS A 118 6.53 2.24 -31.08
C HIS A 118 6.05 0.81 -30.91
N LEU A 119 6.58 -0.12 -31.72
CA LEU A 119 6.28 -1.54 -31.59
C LEU A 119 6.72 -2.12 -30.25
N LEU A 120 7.89 -1.69 -29.77
CA LEU A 120 8.46 -2.08 -28.49
C LEU A 120 7.61 -1.62 -27.31
N VAL A 121 7.21 -0.35 -27.27
CA VAL A 121 6.30 0.17 -26.23
C VAL A 121 4.97 -0.58 -26.25
N ARG A 122 4.31 -0.69 -27.42
CA ARG A 122 3.00 -1.36 -27.45
C ARG A 122 3.11 -2.84 -27.13
N GLY A 123 4.07 -3.55 -27.72
CA GLY A 123 4.19 -5.00 -27.56
C GLY A 123 4.47 -5.41 -26.13
N LEU A 124 5.37 -4.69 -25.45
CA LEU A 124 5.72 -4.97 -24.06
C LEU A 124 4.56 -4.61 -23.12
N VAL A 125 4.00 -3.40 -23.24
CA VAL A 125 2.88 -2.96 -22.38
C VAL A 125 1.66 -3.85 -22.55
N ASP A 126 1.32 -4.19 -23.79
CA ASP A 126 0.20 -5.06 -24.13
C ASP A 126 0.38 -6.50 -23.62
N THR A 127 1.62 -6.99 -23.55
CA THR A 127 1.92 -8.29 -22.94
C THR A 127 1.82 -8.22 -21.42
N PHE A 128 2.45 -7.23 -20.79
CA PHE A 128 2.41 -7.06 -19.32
C PHE A 128 1.00 -6.83 -18.77
N LEU A 129 0.12 -6.20 -19.55
CA LEU A 129 -1.30 -6.04 -19.20
C LEU A 129 -2.03 -7.37 -19.00
N THR A 130 -1.58 -8.43 -19.68
CA THR A 130 -2.23 -9.75 -19.68
C THR A 130 -1.46 -10.82 -18.90
N THR A 131 -0.20 -10.56 -18.57
CA THR A 131 0.67 -11.52 -17.87
C THR A 131 0.57 -11.33 -16.34
N PRO A 132 0.10 -12.32 -15.59
CA PRO A 132 0.05 -12.24 -14.12
C PRO A 132 1.46 -12.30 -13.51
N ILE A 133 1.68 -11.52 -12.45
CA ILE A 133 2.87 -11.62 -11.60
C ILE A 133 2.50 -12.35 -10.33
N THR A 134 3.12 -13.51 -10.10
CA THR A 134 2.80 -14.39 -8.95
C THR A 134 3.98 -14.67 -8.04
N GLY A 135 5.20 -14.53 -8.54
CA GLY A 135 6.44 -14.56 -7.78
C GLY A 135 6.85 -13.21 -7.24
N TRP A 136 7.86 -13.21 -6.36
CA TRP A 136 8.43 -12.01 -5.78
C TRP A 136 9.54 -11.46 -6.67
N PRO A 137 9.54 -10.18 -7.06
CA PRO A 137 10.72 -9.58 -7.69
C PRO A 137 11.94 -9.63 -6.77
N ALA A 138 13.13 -9.45 -7.35
CA ALA A 138 14.31 -9.05 -6.58
C ALA A 138 14.02 -7.77 -5.76
N PRO A 139 14.62 -7.59 -4.56
CA PRO A 139 14.26 -6.52 -3.62
C PRO A 139 14.32 -5.09 -4.19
N GLU A 140 15.11 -4.87 -5.23
CA GLU A 140 15.33 -3.57 -5.86
C GLU A 140 14.26 -3.20 -6.89
N ILE A 141 13.36 -4.13 -7.25
CA ILE A 141 12.37 -3.95 -8.31
C ILE A 141 10.98 -3.74 -7.72
N ASP A 142 10.43 -2.54 -7.92
CA ASP A 142 8.99 -2.27 -7.77
C ASP A 142 8.31 -2.41 -9.14
N PRO A 143 7.51 -3.46 -9.41
CA PRO A 143 7.07 -3.80 -10.76
C PRO A 143 5.83 -2.98 -11.16
N THR A 144 6.03 -1.73 -11.51
CA THR A 144 5.08 -0.94 -12.32
C THR A 144 5.21 -1.31 -13.79
N TYR A 145 4.24 -0.94 -14.64
CA TYR A 145 4.41 -1.14 -16.07
C TYR A 145 5.63 -0.40 -16.65
N LEU A 146 5.99 0.76 -16.07
CA LEU A 146 7.19 1.50 -16.48
C LEU A 146 8.48 0.78 -16.12
N THR A 147 8.59 0.25 -14.90
CA THR A 147 9.80 -0.48 -14.49
C THR A 147 9.93 -1.80 -15.23
N LEU A 148 8.83 -2.49 -15.55
CA LEU A 148 8.86 -3.69 -16.41
C LEU A 148 9.27 -3.37 -17.85
N LEU A 149 8.79 -2.24 -18.40
CA LEU A 149 9.25 -1.75 -19.70
C LEU A 149 10.76 -1.51 -19.67
N HIS A 150 11.28 -0.84 -18.63
CA HIS A 150 12.72 -0.61 -18.49
C HIS A 150 13.52 -1.90 -18.26
N ALA A 151 13.00 -2.84 -17.45
CA ALA A 151 13.61 -4.13 -17.22
C ALA A 151 13.78 -4.92 -18.53
N ALA A 152 12.81 -4.82 -19.44
CA ALA A 152 12.88 -5.46 -20.75
C ALA A 152 13.85 -4.78 -21.74
N THR A 153 14.16 -3.49 -21.56
CA THR A 153 14.82 -2.68 -22.61
C THR A 153 16.20 -2.18 -22.23
N ALA A 154 16.40 -1.76 -20.98
CA ALA A 154 17.65 -1.13 -20.53
C ALA A 154 18.84 -2.10 -20.57
N PRO A 155 18.74 -3.37 -20.13
CA PRO A 155 19.85 -4.33 -20.25
C PRO A 155 20.23 -4.64 -21.70
N LEU A 156 19.31 -4.41 -22.64
CA LEU A 156 19.52 -4.58 -24.07
C LEU A 156 20.09 -3.34 -24.77
N GLY A 157 20.42 -2.28 -23.99
CA GLY A 157 20.95 -1.02 -24.51
C GLY A 157 19.89 -0.13 -25.17
N VAL A 158 18.60 -0.44 -25.02
CA VAL A 158 17.50 0.36 -25.56
C VAL A 158 17.07 1.38 -24.52
N HIS A 159 17.42 2.63 -24.78
CA HIS A 159 17.07 3.77 -23.94
C HIS A 159 15.95 4.59 -24.60
N LEU A 160 14.76 4.53 -24.02
CA LEU A 160 13.64 5.41 -24.36
C LEU A 160 13.54 6.50 -23.30
N SER A 161 13.48 7.76 -23.73
CA SER A 161 13.16 8.87 -22.82
C SER A 161 11.68 8.87 -22.46
N ASP A 162 11.33 9.47 -21.32
CA ASP A 162 9.94 9.63 -20.88
C ASP A 162 9.06 10.26 -21.97
N ALA A 163 9.58 11.29 -22.65
CA ALA A 163 8.90 11.94 -23.77
C ALA A 163 8.69 10.98 -24.96
N ALA A 164 9.68 10.15 -25.27
CA ALA A 164 9.59 9.16 -26.34
C ALA A 164 8.60 8.04 -26.03
N ILE A 165 8.46 7.65 -24.76
CA ILE A 165 7.44 6.71 -24.28
C ILE A 165 6.05 7.35 -24.38
N ALA A 166 5.89 8.55 -23.83
CA ALA A 166 4.62 9.28 -23.84
C ALA A 166 4.08 9.46 -25.27
N GLU A 167 4.93 9.89 -26.21
CA GLU A 167 4.54 10.04 -27.62
C GLU A 167 4.02 8.73 -28.23
N ARG A 168 4.64 7.60 -27.89
CA ARG A 168 4.28 6.27 -28.40
C ARG A 168 3.00 5.74 -27.76
N LEU A 169 2.76 6.05 -26.48
CA LEU A 169 1.47 5.79 -25.82
C LEU A 169 0.34 6.61 -26.45
N ASP A 170 0.59 7.88 -26.82
CA ASP A 170 -0.40 8.70 -27.53
C ASP A 170 -0.73 8.14 -28.92
N ARG A 171 0.27 7.61 -29.63
CA ARG A 171 0.07 6.91 -30.91
C ARG A 171 -0.78 5.65 -30.73
N GLU A 172 -0.50 4.86 -29.70
CA GLU A 172 -1.29 3.67 -29.36
C GLU A 172 -2.74 4.03 -28.98
N ALA A 173 -2.94 5.09 -28.18
CA ALA A 173 -4.28 5.56 -27.83
C ALA A 173 -5.09 5.99 -29.06
N ARG A 174 -4.46 6.66 -30.03
CA ARG A 174 -5.10 6.98 -31.32
C ARG A 174 -5.47 5.72 -32.10
N PHE A 175 -4.57 4.74 -32.16
CA PHE A 175 -4.86 3.45 -32.79
C PHE A 175 -6.08 2.77 -32.12
N GLN A 176 -6.08 2.65 -30.79
CA GLN A 176 -7.17 2.05 -30.02
C GLN A 176 -8.49 2.77 -30.23
N GLN A 177 -8.48 4.11 -30.29
CA GLN A 177 -9.67 4.90 -30.61
C GLN A 177 -10.21 4.59 -32.00
N VAL A 178 -9.35 4.43 -33.00
CA VAL A 178 -9.78 4.11 -34.37
C VAL A 178 -10.37 2.70 -34.46
N VAL A 179 -9.73 1.69 -33.84
CA VAL A 179 -10.14 0.29 -34.01
C VAL A 179 -11.27 -0.14 -33.07
N SER A 180 -11.32 0.41 -31.85
CA SER A 180 -12.30 0.02 -30.83
C SER A 180 -13.39 1.07 -30.59
N GLY A 181 -13.19 2.31 -31.06
CA GLY A 181 -14.05 3.45 -30.76
C GLY A 181 -13.95 3.96 -29.32
N ARG A 182 -13.00 3.45 -28.53
CA ARG A 182 -12.83 3.77 -27.10
C ARG A 182 -11.56 4.56 -26.85
N GLU A 183 -11.69 5.60 -26.04
CA GLU A 183 -10.54 6.33 -25.53
C GLU A 183 -9.86 5.49 -24.45
N THR A 184 -8.54 5.34 -24.56
CA THR A 184 -7.72 4.67 -23.55
C THR A 184 -6.94 5.71 -22.76
N ASN A 185 -7.17 5.78 -21.45
CA ASN A 185 -6.41 6.65 -20.56
C ASN A 185 -5.17 5.92 -20.01
N ARG A 186 -4.21 5.61 -20.89
CA ARG A 186 -2.97 4.88 -20.58
C ARG A 186 -1.75 5.72 -20.94
N ASP A 187 -1.62 6.86 -20.27
CA ASP A 187 -0.51 7.79 -20.47
C ASP A 187 0.76 7.36 -19.70
N PHE A 188 1.81 8.17 -19.76
CA PHE A 188 3.06 7.90 -19.05
C PHE A 188 2.86 7.83 -17.53
N ALA A 189 2.03 8.69 -16.97
CA ALA A 189 1.77 8.70 -15.53
C ALA A 189 1.06 7.42 -15.07
N TRP A 190 0.11 6.93 -15.88
CA TRP A 190 -0.51 5.62 -15.67
C TRP A 190 0.53 4.50 -15.70
N LEU A 191 1.43 4.50 -16.69
CA LEU A 191 2.49 3.49 -16.80
C LEU A 191 3.41 3.49 -15.56
N ALA A 192 3.77 4.68 -15.07
CA ALA A 192 4.67 4.89 -13.95
C ALA A 192 4.06 4.55 -12.57
N SER A 193 2.73 4.58 -12.45
CA SER A 193 2.03 4.41 -11.16
C SER A 193 1.20 3.14 -11.08
N THR A 194 0.99 2.43 -12.19
CA THR A 194 0.15 1.24 -12.22
C THR A 194 1.00 -0.01 -12.13
N HIS A 195 0.69 -0.84 -11.14
CA HIS A 195 1.23 -2.17 -10.99
C HIS A 195 0.34 -3.21 -11.71
N PRO A 196 0.92 -4.23 -12.36
CA PRO A 196 0.17 -5.35 -12.88
C PRO A 196 -0.62 -6.03 -11.76
N ALA A 197 -1.82 -6.51 -12.07
CA ALA A 197 -2.64 -7.22 -11.10
C ALA A 197 -1.89 -8.45 -10.57
N SER A 198 -1.38 -8.32 -9.35
CA SER A 198 -0.50 -9.31 -8.72
C SER A 198 -1.15 -9.77 -7.41
N ARG A 199 -1.48 -11.08 -7.36
CA ARG A 199 -1.91 -11.73 -6.12
C ARG A 199 -0.82 -11.60 -5.05
N ALA A 200 0.44 -11.62 -5.45
CA ALA A 200 1.59 -11.45 -4.56
C ALA A 200 1.62 -10.03 -3.95
N GLN A 201 1.36 -8.97 -4.71
CA GLN A 201 1.31 -7.59 -4.21
C GLN A 201 0.12 -7.36 -3.29
N LEU A 202 -1.05 -7.91 -3.59
CA LEU A 202 -2.19 -7.87 -2.68
C LEU A 202 -1.87 -8.59 -1.36
N LEU A 203 -1.16 -9.73 -1.42
CA LEU A 203 -0.69 -10.44 -0.24
C LEU A 203 0.42 -9.69 0.52
N MET A 204 1.32 -8.97 -0.18
CA MET A 204 2.31 -8.07 0.43
C MET A 204 1.65 -6.97 1.21
N HIS A 205 0.72 -6.28 0.57
CA HIS A 205 0.03 -5.17 1.18
C HIS A 205 -0.76 -5.66 2.40
N ALA A 206 -1.43 -6.82 2.29
CA ALA A 206 -2.09 -7.46 3.42
C ALA A 206 -1.13 -7.84 4.55
N ARG A 207 0.09 -8.32 4.24
CA ARG A 207 1.10 -8.66 5.24
C ARG A 207 1.64 -7.41 5.95
N GLY A 208 1.98 -6.36 5.20
CA GLY A 208 2.41 -5.07 5.76
C GLY A 208 1.36 -4.46 6.69
N LEU A 209 0.08 -4.50 6.29
CA LEU A 209 -1.03 -4.07 7.14
C LEU A 209 -1.16 -4.93 8.41
N THR A 210 -0.86 -6.23 8.34
CA THR A 210 -0.90 -7.12 9.51
C THR A 210 0.21 -6.80 10.52
N ASP A 211 1.41 -6.50 10.03
CA ASP A 211 2.55 -6.11 10.87
C ASP A 211 2.27 -4.75 11.55
N GLU A 212 1.72 -3.78 10.81
CA GLU A 212 1.32 -2.47 11.35
C GLU A 212 0.21 -2.58 12.42
N VAL A 213 -0.82 -3.40 12.17
CA VAL A 213 -1.88 -3.67 13.16
C VAL A 213 -1.29 -4.28 14.43
N THR A 214 -0.32 -5.19 14.31
CA THR A 214 0.33 -5.83 15.46
C THR A 214 1.13 -4.82 16.27
N ALA A 215 1.86 -3.92 15.61
CA ALA A 215 2.59 -2.84 16.27
C ALA A 215 1.64 -1.89 17.03
N LEU A 216 0.57 -1.44 16.38
CA LEU A 216 -0.44 -0.56 17.00
C LEU A 216 -1.18 -1.21 18.16
N GLN A 217 -1.44 -2.53 18.09
CA GLN A 217 -2.03 -3.27 19.20
C GLN A 217 -1.10 -3.33 20.42
N THR A 218 0.20 -3.44 20.19
CA THR A 218 1.22 -3.43 21.25
C THR A 218 1.25 -2.07 21.93
N GLU A 219 1.36 -0.98 21.15
CA GLU A 219 1.36 0.40 21.66
C GLU A 219 0.07 0.72 22.44
N ARG A 220 -1.09 0.30 21.93
CA ARG A 220 -2.37 0.45 22.62
C ARG A 220 -2.37 -0.25 23.98
N SER A 221 -1.81 -1.45 24.07
CA SER A 221 -1.73 -2.22 25.32
C SER A 221 -0.88 -1.50 26.36
N GLU A 222 0.26 -0.94 25.94
CA GLU A 222 1.15 -0.15 26.81
C GLU A 222 0.45 1.10 27.35
N LEU A 223 -0.30 1.81 26.49
CA LEU A 223 -1.08 2.99 26.90
C LEU A 223 -2.20 2.65 27.90
N ILE A 224 -2.89 1.53 27.72
CA ILE A 224 -3.92 1.07 28.66
C ILE A 224 -3.29 0.79 30.03
N ASN A 225 -2.18 0.06 30.07
CA ASN A 225 -1.47 -0.24 31.33
C ASN A 225 -1.00 1.05 32.02
N ALA A 226 -0.42 1.99 31.26
CA ALA A 226 0.02 3.28 31.79
C ALA A 226 -1.15 4.10 32.35
N PHE A 227 -2.31 4.05 31.71
CA PHE A 227 -3.53 4.71 32.18
C PHE A 227 -4.06 4.07 33.47
N GLU A 228 -4.09 2.74 33.56
CA GLU A 228 -4.48 2.02 34.76
C GLU A 228 -3.55 2.33 35.95
N ASP A 229 -2.24 2.38 35.71
CA ASP A 229 -1.24 2.77 36.71
C ASP A 229 -1.40 4.23 37.16
N ALA A 230 -1.72 5.13 36.23
CA ALA A 230 -2.02 6.53 36.55
C ALA A 230 -3.29 6.63 37.41
N ARG A 231 -4.35 5.90 37.05
CA ARG A 231 -5.59 5.85 37.82
C ARG A 231 -5.36 5.29 39.23
N ALA A 232 -4.63 4.18 39.36
CA ALA A 232 -4.30 3.60 40.66
C ALA A 232 -3.43 4.52 41.53
N ARG A 233 -2.58 5.36 40.91
CA ARG A 233 -1.86 6.44 41.63
C ARG A 233 -2.83 7.51 42.13
N THR A 234 -3.74 7.98 41.30
CA THR A 234 -4.76 8.96 41.69
C THR A 234 -5.65 8.44 42.82
N ASP A 235 -6.13 7.21 42.74
CA ASP A 235 -6.98 6.60 43.77
C ASP A 235 -6.25 6.50 45.12
N ARG A 236 -4.93 6.18 45.11
CA ARG A 236 -4.10 6.20 46.32
C ARG A 236 -3.97 7.60 46.93
N VAL A 237 -3.80 8.63 46.10
CA VAL A 237 -3.74 10.02 46.57
C VAL A 237 -5.06 10.45 47.20
N ILE A 238 -6.20 10.10 46.58
CA ILE A 238 -7.54 10.39 47.13
C ILE A 238 -7.74 9.70 48.48
N ALA A 239 -7.38 8.41 48.57
CA ALA A 239 -7.50 7.66 49.83
C ALA A 239 -6.64 8.26 50.95
N TYR A 240 -5.41 8.65 50.63
CA TYR A 240 -4.50 9.32 51.57
C TYR A 240 -5.03 10.68 52.03
N ALA A 241 -5.56 11.49 51.12
CA ALA A 241 -6.17 12.78 51.47
C ALA A 241 -7.36 12.60 52.43
N ALA A 242 -8.25 11.64 52.15
CA ALA A 242 -9.39 11.34 53.02
C ALA A 242 -8.96 10.85 54.42
N GLU A 243 -7.83 10.13 54.53
CA GLU A 243 -7.27 9.74 55.83
C GLU A 243 -6.74 10.94 56.61
N ARG A 244 -6.05 11.87 55.94
CA ARG A 244 -5.57 13.13 56.55
C ARG A 244 -6.74 13.99 57.04
N ASP A 245 -7.81 14.12 56.25
CA ASP A 245 -8.98 14.92 56.63
C ASP A 245 -9.63 14.38 57.93
N ARG A 246 -9.79 13.05 58.04
CA ARG A 246 -10.30 12.42 59.28
C ARG A 246 -9.40 12.67 60.49
N GLU A 247 -8.09 12.67 60.29
CA GLU A 247 -7.14 12.94 61.37
C GLU A 247 -7.20 14.41 61.80
N VAL A 248 -7.35 15.34 60.86
CA VAL A 248 -7.58 16.77 61.17
C VAL A 248 -8.86 16.93 61.98
N GLU A 249 -9.99 16.35 61.54
CA GLU A 249 -11.26 16.40 62.28
C GLU A 249 -11.13 15.83 63.70
N ARG A 250 -10.40 14.72 63.86
CA ARG A 250 -10.14 14.09 65.17
C ARG A 250 -9.33 15.02 66.07
N LEU A 251 -8.27 15.64 65.55
CA LEU A 251 -7.39 16.54 66.29
C LEU A 251 -8.13 17.82 66.69
N GLU A 252 -8.94 18.40 65.78
CA GLU A 252 -9.80 19.54 66.08
C GLU A 252 -10.80 19.22 67.20
N ALA A 253 -11.47 18.08 67.13
CA ALA A 253 -12.39 17.66 68.18
C ALA A 253 -11.68 17.43 69.53
N ALA A 254 -10.42 16.96 69.51
CA ALA A 254 -9.61 16.81 70.72
C ALA A 254 -9.20 18.16 71.31
N LEU A 255 -8.83 19.12 70.45
CA LEU A 255 -8.51 20.49 70.86
C LEU A 255 -9.71 21.14 71.55
N VAL A 256 -10.90 21.08 70.93
CA VAL A 256 -12.14 21.63 71.51
C VAL A 256 -12.44 21.03 72.89
N ARG A 257 -12.24 19.72 73.07
CA ARG A 257 -12.42 19.05 74.39
C ARG A 257 -11.40 19.52 75.42
N ALA A 258 -10.14 19.71 75.01
CA ALA A 258 -9.08 20.20 75.90
C ALA A 258 -9.35 21.65 76.33
N GLU A 259 -9.77 22.51 75.40
CA GLU A 259 -10.17 23.89 75.68
C GLU A 259 -11.37 23.95 76.63
N ALA A 260 -12.41 23.13 76.42
CA ALA A 260 -13.56 23.04 77.31
C ALA A 260 -13.17 22.60 78.75
N SER A 261 -12.14 21.77 78.89
CA SER A 261 -11.63 21.32 80.20
C SER A 261 -10.79 22.40 80.92
N LEU A 262 -10.30 23.41 80.19
CA LEU A 262 -9.55 24.55 80.74
C LEU A 262 -10.45 25.70 81.21
N VAL A 263 -11.73 25.70 80.84
CA VAL A 263 -12.72 26.64 81.38
C VAL A 263 -13.11 26.21 82.79
N MET A 264 -12.49 26.84 83.80
CA MET A 264 -12.81 26.64 85.21
C MET A 264 -14.28 27.04 85.50
N PRO A 265 -15.05 26.25 86.29
CA PRO A 265 -16.35 26.69 86.76
C PRO A 265 -16.19 27.94 87.66
N PRO A 266 -17.18 28.86 87.69
CA PRO A 266 -17.08 30.08 88.49
C PRO A 266 -16.92 29.72 89.98
N PRO A 267 -16.13 30.48 90.76
CA PRO A 267 -15.89 30.16 92.16
C PRO A 267 -17.20 30.18 92.96
N GLU A 268 -17.44 29.13 93.75
CA GLU A 268 -18.62 29.00 94.61
C GLU A 268 -18.76 30.21 95.58
N PRO A 269 -19.98 30.71 95.82
CA PRO A 269 -20.18 31.81 96.75
C PRO A 269 -19.94 31.36 98.20
N LEU A 270 -19.15 32.15 98.93
CA LEU A 270 -18.91 31.98 100.38
C LEU A 270 -20.24 31.86 101.14
N GLY A 271 -20.44 30.72 101.80
CA GLY A 271 -21.66 30.39 102.54
C GLY A 271 -21.94 31.32 103.74
N PRO A 272 -23.22 31.51 104.13
CA PRO A 272 -23.62 32.49 105.13
C PRO A 272 -23.35 32.06 106.58
N ALA A 273 -23.13 33.09 107.41
CA ALA A 273 -22.79 33.08 108.81
C ALA A 273 -23.67 32.22 109.73
N ILE A 274 -23.03 31.54 110.68
CA ILE A 274 -23.65 30.80 111.79
C ILE A 274 -24.36 31.79 112.74
N ARG A 275 -25.69 31.69 112.87
CA ARG A 275 -26.46 32.19 114.02
C ARG A 275 -26.80 31.02 114.95
N LEU A 276 -26.16 30.96 116.11
CA LEU A 276 -26.53 30.06 117.21
C LEU A 276 -27.62 30.69 118.08
N GLY A 277 -28.84 30.16 117.97
CA GLY A 277 -29.97 30.44 118.87
C GLY A 277 -30.12 29.37 119.95
N ARG A 278 -30.00 29.80 121.21
CA ARG A 278 -30.12 29.05 122.47
C ARG A 278 -31.43 28.28 122.65
N ALA A 279 -31.37 27.13 123.33
CA ALA A 279 -32.09 26.92 124.60
C ALA A 279 -31.58 25.66 125.34
N PHE A 280 -30.99 25.82 126.53
CA PHE A 280 -31.38 25.02 127.71
C PHE A 280 -31.06 25.80 128.99
N ARG A 281 -32.05 25.87 129.87
CA ARG A 281 -32.06 26.55 131.17
C ARG A 281 -31.34 25.74 132.22
N GLY A 282 -30.78 26.45 133.20
CA GLY A 282 -30.88 26.04 134.60
C GLY A 282 -29.54 25.96 135.32
N LEU A 283 -29.17 27.04 136.03
CA LEU A 283 -28.80 27.02 137.45
C LEU A 283 -28.50 28.46 137.91
N PHE A 284 -29.42 28.98 138.71
CA PHE A 284 -29.32 30.16 139.60
C PHE A 284 -28.27 29.90 140.72
N PRO A 285 -27.96 30.86 141.63
CA PRO A 285 -27.95 32.33 141.52
C PRO A 285 -26.78 33.04 142.25
N SER A 286 -26.75 34.38 142.08
CA SER A 286 -26.64 35.41 143.14
C SER A 286 -25.27 35.93 143.62
N LYS A 287 -25.03 37.18 143.18
CA LYS A 287 -24.67 38.41 143.93
C LYS A 287 -23.38 38.45 144.76
N ARG A 288 -22.62 39.52 144.52
CA ARG A 288 -22.39 40.67 145.43
C ARG A 288 -21.74 41.78 144.58
N THR A 289 -22.44 42.92 144.40
CA THR A 289 -22.09 44.24 145.00
C THR A 289 -20.66 44.65 144.75
#